data_AF-A0A1N7SEI2-F1
#
_entry.id   AF-A0A1N7SEI2-F1
#
_cell.length_a   1.000
_cell.length_b   1.000
_cell.length_c   1.000
_cell.angle_alpha   90.00
_cell.angle_beta   90.00
_cell.angle_gamma   90.00
#
_symmetry.space_group_name_H-M   'P 1'
#
loop_
_entity.id
_entity.type
_entity.pdbx_description
1 polymer ?
#
loop_
_entity_poly.entity_id
_entity_poly.type
_entity_poly.pdbx_seq_one_letter_code
_entity_poly.pdbx_strand_id
1 'polypeptide(L)'
;MNHPMPSHDPHSLRARALELAGDDRTVARRLLEMIAATNRSTLASLQASAAASSWNEVANAAHRIAGSARLLACGEMIVLLTELEAVAREPEHAAAGELLLLVADALAQLDGAIAAAVGGFVQR
;
A
#
# COMPACT_ATOMS: atom_id res chain seq x y z
N MET A 1 13.77 -14.65 2.96
CA MET A 1 14.28 -13.70 1.94
C MET A 1 14.48 -12.35 2.63
N ASN A 2 15.58 -11.63 2.39
CA ASN A 2 15.72 -10.26 2.88
C ASN A 2 14.95 -9.34 1.93
N HIS A 3 13.74 -8.95 2.31
CA HIS A 3 12.97 -7.96 1.55
C HIS A 3 13.52 -6.57 1.86
N PRO A 4 14.14 -5.86 0.90
CA PRO A 4 14.43 -4.45 1.11
C PRO A 4 13.10 -3.74 1.38
N MET A 5 13.07 -2.88 2.40
CA MET A 5 11.89 -2.08 2.71
C MET A 5 11.51 -1.23 1.48
N PRO A 6 10.24 -1.28 1.03
CA PRO A 6 9.80 -0.47 -0.10
C PRO A 6 10.10 1.01 0.13
N SER A 7 10.80 1.63 -0.81
CA SER A 7 11.08 3.07 -0.77
C SER A 7 10.11 3.82 -1.68
N HIS A 8 9.55 4.91 -1.18
CA HIS A 8 8.54 5.69 -1.89
C HIS A 8 8.98 7.15 -1.97
N ASP A 9 9.35 7.61 -3.17
CA ASP A 9 9.69 9.00 -3.42
C ASP A 9 8.41 9.86 -3.61
N PRO A 10 8.16 10.86 -2.74
CA PRO A 10 7.00 11.75 -2.86
C PRO A 10 6.90 12.47 -4.20
N HIS A 11 8.03 12.79 -4.84
CA HIS A 11 8.01 13.46 -6.15
C HIS A 11 7.48 12.55 -7.25
N SER A 12 7.94 11.30 -7.27
CA SER A 12 7.48 10.26 -8.18
C SER A 12 6.00 9.94 -7.99
N LEU A 13 5.54 9.83 -6.74
CA LEU A 13 4.11 9.64 -6.42
C LEU A 13 3.26 10.80 -6.94
N ARG A 14 3.71 12.03 -6.73
CA ARG A 14 3.02 13.23 -7.20
C ARG A 14 2.95 13.28 -8.73
N ALA A 15 4.05 12.99 -9.41
CA ALA A 15 4.10 12.95 -10.88
C ALA A 15 3.13 11.90 -11.43
N ARG A 16 3.11 10.70 -10.84
CA ARG A 16 2.18 9.64 -11.24
C ARG A 16 0.72 10.02 -11.01
N ALA A 17 0.42 10.66 -9.88
CA ALA A 17 -0.92 11.14 -9.60
C ALA A 17 -1.39 12.22 -10.58
N LEU A 18 -0.49 13.12 -11.00
CA LEU A 18 -0.77 14.12 -12.03
C LEU A 18 -1.03 13.49 -13.39
N GLU A 19 -0.22 12.50 -13.79
CA GLU A 19 -0.42 11.75 -15.03
C GLU A 19 -1.82 11.09 -15.06
N LEU A 20 -2.22 10.43 -13.96
CA LEU A 20 -3.54 9.81 -13.84
C LEU A 20 -4.69 10.83 -13.83
N ALA A 21 -4.42 12.06 -13.38
CA ALA A 21 -5.38 13.14 -13.28
C ALA A 21 -5.42 14.05 -14.52
N GLY A 22 -4.61 13.79 -15.55
CA GLY A 22 -4.48 14.69 -16.70
C GLY A 22 -3.97 16.08 -16.30
N ASP A 23 -2.96 16.12 -15.42
CA ASP A 23 -2.32 17.32 -14.85
C ASP A 23 -3.21 18.19 -13.94
N ASP A 24 -4.45 17.77 -13.66
CA ASP A 24 -5.29 18.45 -12.67
C ASP A 24 -4.79 18.16 -11.24
N ARG A 25 -4.22 19.20 -10.61
CA ARG A 25 -3.68 19.13 -9.24
C ARG A 25 -4.74 18.81 -8.19
N THR A 26 -5.97 19.29 -8.35
CA THR A 26 -7.06 19.03 -7.40
C THR A 26 -7.46 17.57 -7.46
N VAL A 27 -7.61 17.03 -8.67
CA VAL A 27 -7.91 15.62 -8.89
C VAL A 27 -6.75 14.74 -8.42
N ALA A 28 -5.51 15.08 -8.76
CA ALA A 28 -4.32 14.34 -8.34
C ALA A 28 -4.19 14.28 -6.81
N ARG A 29 -4.39 15.41 -6.13
CA ARG A 29 -4.40 15.47 -4.65
C ARG A 29 -5.49 14.56 -4.08
N ARG A 30 -6.72 14.67 -4.57
CA ARG A 30 -7.85 13.87 -4.09
C ARG A 30 -7.64 12.38 -4.34
N LEU A 31 -7.03 12.02 -5.48
CA LEU A 31 -6.66 10.65 -5.80
C LEU A 31 -5.69 10.07 -4.75
N LEU A 32 -4.62 10.80 -4.44
CA LEU A 32 -3.66 10.40 -3.41
C LEU A 32 -4.30 10.26 -2.03
N GLU A 33 -5.14 11.21 -1.63
CA GLU A 33 -5.87 11.17 -0.36
C GLU A 33 -6.81 9.95 -0.28
N MET A 34 -7.52 9.63 -1.37
CA MET A 34 -8.39 8.45 -1.45
C MET A 34 -7.60 7.14 -1.38
N ILE A 35 -6.44 7.06 -2.05
CA ILE A 35 -5.58 5.88 -1.99
C ILE A 35 -5.06 5.67 -0.57
N ALA A 36 -4.57 6.71 0.10
CA ALA A 36 -4.09 6.61 1.48
C ALA A 36 -5.21 6.19 2.44
N ALA A 37 -6.41 6.77 2.30
CA ALA A 37 -7.57 6.36 3.10
C ALA A 37 -7.98 4.89 2.87
N THR A 38 -7.92 4.43 1.62
CA THR A 38 -8.21 3.05 1.24
C THR A 38 -7.17 2.09 1.84
N ASN A 39 -5.89 2.42 1.74
CA ASN A 39 -4.80 1.62 2.29
C ASN A 39 -4.89 1.51 3.81
N ARG A 40 -5.16 2.60 4.54
CA ARG A 40 -5.33 2.57 6.00
C ARG A 40 -6.49 1.71 6.45
N SER A 41 -7.66 1.89 5.84
CA SER A 41 -8.84 1.10 6.20
C SER A 41 -8.64 -0.39 5.87
N THR A 42 -7.99 -0.69 4.74
CA THR A 42 -7.69 -2.06 4.34
C THR A 42 -6.63 -2.70 5.23
N LEU A 43 -5.59 -1.95 5.66
CA LEU A 43 -4.59 -2.43 6.63
C LEU A 43 -5.23 -2.78 7.98
N ALA A 44 -6.12 -1.93 8.48
CA ALA A 44 -6.85 -2.23 9.71
C ALA A 44 -7.69 -3.52 9.59
N SER A 45 -8.38 -3.70 8.46
CA SER A 45 -9.09 -4.96 8.18
C SER A 45 -8.14 -6.15 8.09
N LEU A 46 -7.00 -5.99 7.42
CA LEU A 46 -5.99 -7.03 7.25
C LEU A 46 -5.42 -7.49 8.60
N GLN A 47 -5.07 -6.56 9.49
CA GLN A 47 -4.61 -6.85 10.85
C GLN A 47 -5.69 -7.54 11.70
N ALA A 48 -6.95 -7.10 11.61
CA ALA A 48 -8.06 -7.74 12.30
C ALA A 48 -8.29 -9.17 11.80
N SER A 49 -8.23 -9.39 10.48
CA SER A 49 -8.34 -10.72 9.88
C SER A 49 -7.21 -11.65 10.31
N ALA A 50 -5.97 -11.14 10.38
CA ALA A 50 -4.83 -11.91 10.87
C ALA A 50 -5.01 -12.29 12.35
N ALA A 51 -5.47 -11.37 13.20
CA ALA A 51 -5.77 -11.66 14.62
C ALA A 51 -6.89 -12.71 14.77
N ALA A 52 -7.86 -12.71 13.85
CA ALA A 52 -8.92 -13.71 13.79
C ALA A 52 -8.52 -15.00 13.04
N SER A 53 -7.24 -15.17 12.66
CA SER A 53 -6.75 -16.30 11.85
C SER A 53 -7.54 -16.54 10.55
N SER A 54 -8.15 -15.48 10.02
CA SER A 54 -8.95 -15.49 8.80
C SER A 54 -8.07 -15.21 7.59
N TRP A 55 -7.16 -16.14 7.29
CA TRP A 55 -6.07 -15.95 6.33
C TRP A 55 -6.53 -15.72 4.88
N ASN A 56 -7.69 -16.27 4.49
CA ASN A 56 -8.30 -15.93 3.21
C ASN A 56 -8.67 -14.44 3.11
N GLU A 57 -9.15 -13.83 4.21
CA GLU A 57 -9.44 -12.39 4.25
C GLU A 57 -8.15 -11.56 4.27
N VAL A 58 -7.08 -12.07 4.88
CA VAL A 58 -5.73 -11.46 4.79
C VAL A 58 -5.27 -11.43 3.33
N ALA A 59 -5.41 -12.53 2.59
CA ALA A 59 -5.05 -12.60 1.17
C ALA A 59 -5.86 -11.61 0.33
N ASN A 60 -7.18 -11.54 0.54
CA ASN A 60 -8.05 -10.59 -0.15
C ASN A 60 -7.69 -9.14 0.14
N ALA A 61 -7.38 -8.81 1.40
CA ALA A 61 -6.96 -7.47 1.79
C ALA A 61 -5.61 -7.11 1.15
N ALA A 62 -4.62 -8.01 1.18
CA ALA A 62 -3.32 -7.82 0.53
C ALA A 62 -3.48 -7.55 -0.98
N HIS A 63 -4.34 -8.32 -1.66
CA HIS A 63 -4.65 -8.14 -3.08
C HIS A 63 -5.22 -6.75 -3.39
N ARG A 64 -6.14 -6.26 -2.55
CA ARG A 64 -6.76 -4.93 -2.70
C ARG A 64 -5.75 -3.80 -2.53
N ILE A 65 -4.86 -3.92 -1.55
CA ILE A 65 -3.77 -2.94 -1.36
C ILE A 65 -2.82 -2.98 -2.55
N ALA A 66 -2.50 -4.18 -3.09
CA ALA A 66 -1.65 -4.31 -4.28
C ALA A 66 -2.26 -3.62 -5.50
N GLY A 67 -3.59 -3.67 -5.65
CA GLY A 67 -4.32 -2.89 -6.66
C GLY A 67 -4.06 -1.38 -6.53
N SER A 68 -4.12 -0.83 -5.32
CA SER A 68 -3.83 0.58 -5.06
C SER A 68 -2.36 0.93 -5.31
N ALA A 69 -1.43 0.05 -4.92
CA ALA A 69 0.00 0.22 -5.17
C ALA A 69 0.34 0.22 -6.67
N ARG A 70 -0.39 -0.55 -7.50
CA ARG A 70 -0.25 -0.55 -8.97
C ARG A 70 -0.62 0.79 -9.59
N LEU A 71 -1.64 1.47 -9.08
CA LEU A 71 -2.01 2.81 -9.57
C LEU A 71 -0.83 3.79 -9.43
N LEU A 72 -0.13 3.71 -8.30
CA LEU A 72 1.03 4.54 -7.98
C LEU A 72 2.38 3.98 -8.47
N ALA A 73 2.37 2.90 -9.26
CA ALA A 73 3.57 2.24 -9.77
C ALA A 73 4.60 1.83 -8.67
N CYS A 74 4.12 1.48 -7.48
CA CYS A 74 4.95 1.11 -6.34
C CYS A 74 5.42 -0.35 -6.43
N GLY A 75 6.40 -0.64 -7.29
CA GLY A 75 6.86 -1.99 -7.63
C GLY A 75 7.22 -2.88 -6.43
N GLU A 76 8.07 -2.40 -5.52
CA GLU A 76 8.53 -3.17 -4.35
C GLU A 76 7.37 -3.52 -3.41
N MET A 77 6.43 -2.58 -3.21
CA MET A 77 5.21 -2.81 -2.43
C MET A 77 4.31 -3.87 -3.07
N ILE A 78 4.17 -3.87 -4.40
CA ILE A 78 3.38 -4.86 -5.13
C ILE A 78 3.95 -6.27 -4.92
N VAL A 79 5.28 -6.41 -4.96
CA VAL A 79 5.95 -7.70 -4.73
C VAL A 79 5.65 -8.19 -3.32
N LEU A 80 5.86 -7.34 -2.30
CA LEU A 80 5.64 -7.71 -0.90
C LEU A 80 4.18 -8.12 -0.62
N LEU A 81 3.21 -7.37 -1.16
CA LEU A 81 1.79 -7.68 -1.01
C LEU A 81 1.36 -8.95 -1.76
N THR A 82 1.97 -9.22 -2.92
CA THR A 82 1.70 -10.45 -3.68
C THR A 82 2.26 -11.68 -2.94
N GLU A 83 3.40 -11.54 -2.28
CA GLU A 83 3.96 -12.61 -1.45
C GLU A 83 3.11 -12.87 -0.20
N LEU A 84 2.66 -11.82 0.50
CA LEU A 84 1.72 -11.96 1.60
C LEU A 84 0.42 -12.64 1.12
N GLU A 85 -0.11 -12.24 -0.04
CA GLU A 85 -1.29 -12.87 -0.64
C GLU A 85 -1.08 -14.36 -0.88
N ALA A 86 0.08 -14.77 -1.41
CA ALA A 86 0.40 -16.16 -1.67
C ALA A 86 0.53 -16.96 -0.37
N VAL A 87 1.34 -16.48 0.58
CA VAL A 87 1.59 -17.20 1.85
C VAL A 87 0.33 -17.26 2.73
N ALA A 88 -0.55 -16.26 2.67
CA ALA A 88 -1.83 -16.30 3.38
C ALA A 88 -2.82 -17.34 2.82
N ARG A 89 -2.61 -17.82 1.59
CA ARG A 89 -3.42 -18.89 0.98
C ARG A 89 -2.89 -20.30 1.26
N GLU A 90 -1.65 -20.41 1.70
CA GLU A 90 -1.04 -21.70 2.05
C GLU A 90 -1.53 -22.21 3.42
N PRO A 91 -1.56 -23.53 3.68
CA PRO A 91 -1.98 -24.06 4.98
C PRO A 91 -1.07 -23.67 6.16
N GLU A 92 0.20 -23.37 5.89
CA GLU A 92 1.19 -23.01 6.89
C GLU A 92 1.38 -21.49 6.96
N HIS A 93 0.68 -20.86 7.90
CA HIS A 93 0.62 -19.39 8.01
C HIS A 93 1.74 -18.76 8.85
N ALA A 94 2.74 -19.53 9.30
CA ALA A 94 3.81 -19.01 10.16
C ALA A 94 4.58 -17.86 9.48
N ALA A 95 4.88 -18.01 8.19
CA ALA A 95 5.53 -16.97 7.40
C ALA A 95 4.61 -15.76 7.09
N ALA A 96 3.28 -15.92 7.15
CA ALA A 96 2.34 -14.83 6.91
C ALA A 96 2.42 -13.75 8.01
N GLY A 97 2.68 -14.16 9.25
CA GLY A 97 2.80 -13.25 10.39
C GLY A 97 4.01 -12.30 10.27
N GLU A 98 5.16 -12.80 9.81
CA GLU A 98 6.35 -11.97 9.60
C GLU A 98 6.15 -11.00 8.42
N LEU A 99 5.61 -11.51 7.30
CA LEU A 99 5.29 -10.68 6.13
C LEU A 99 4.25 -9.61 6.44
N LEU A 100 3.29 -9.91 7.31
CA LEU A 100 2.29 -8.96 7.77
C LEU A 100 2.91 -7.73 8.44
N LEU A 101 3.91 -7.94 9.30
CA LEU A 101 4.62 -6.84 9.97
C LEU A 101 5.37 -5.99 8.95
N LEU A 102 6.06 -6.62 8.01
CA LEU A 102 6.76 -5.92 6.93
C LEU A 102 5.81 -5.09 6.06
N VAL A 103 4.63 -5.64 5.74
CA VAL A 103 3.58 -4.93 4.97
C VAL A 103 3.06 -3.73 5.75
N ALA A 104 2.84 -3.88 7.06
CA ALA A 104 2.36 -2.77 7.90
C ALA A 104 3.38 -1.61 7.93
N ASP A 105 4.66 -1.91 8.12
CA ASP A 105 5.73 -0.91 8.13
C ASP A 105 5.89 -0.24 6.77
N ALA A 106 5.87 -1.02 5.68
CA ALA A 106 5.94 -0.49 4.32
C ALA A 106 4.74 0.44 4.02
N LEU A 107 3.54 0.09 4.49
CA LEU A 107 2.35 0.92 4.27
C LEU A 107 2.39 2.22 5.06
N ALA A 108 2.96 2.20 6.27
CA ALA A 108 3.20 3.43 7.03
C ALA A 108 4.17 4.37 6.29
N GLN A 109 5.23 3.82 5.67
CA GLN A 109 6.13 4.61 4.83
C GLN A 109 5.45 5.17 3.59
N LEU A 110 4.62 4.36 2.91
CA LEU A 110 3.84 4.83 1.76
C LEU A 110 2.88 5.96 2.14
N ASP A 111 2.19 5.84 3.28
CA ASP A 111 1.30 6.87 3.78
C ASP A 111 2.05 8.18 4.09
N GLY A 112 3.24 8.10 4.69
CA GLY A 112 4.12 9.25 4.90
C GLY A 112 4.55 9.91 3.60
N ALA A 113 4.94 9.11 2.59
CA ALA A 113 5.33 9.61 1.29
C ALA A 113 4.16 10.25 0.53
N ILE A 114 2.96 9.68 0.63
CA ILE A 114 1.72 10.27 0.07
C ILE A 114 1.40 11.60 0.76
N ALA A 115 1.51 11.68 2.09
CA ALA A 115 1.27 12.93 2.82
C ALA A 115 2.23 14.04 2.38
N ALA A 116 3.52 13.71 2.20
CA ALA A 116 4.51 14.64 1.66
C ALA A 116 4.19 15.07 0.22
N ALA A 117 3.77 14.13 -0.64
CA ALA A 117 3.36 14.42 -2.02
C ALA A 117 2.15 15.36 -2.07
N VAL A 118 1.16 15.13 -1.19
CA VAL A 118 -0.04 15.97 -1.04
C VAL A 118 0.33 17.38 -0.57
N GLY A 119 1.19 17.51 0.44
CA GLY A 119 1.69 18.81 0.90
C GLY A 119 2.38 19.61 -0.22
N GLY A 120 3.02 18.91 -1.17
CA GLY A 120 3.63 19.50 -2.36
C GLY A 120 2.64 20.10 -3.38
N PHE A 121 1.32 19.89 -3.25
CA PHE A 121 0.30 20.58 -4.04
C PHE A 121 -0.12 21.93 -3.44
N VAL A 122 0.09 22.14 -2.14
CA VAL A 122 -0.39 23.34 -1.40
C VAL A 122 0.61 24.50 -1.48
N GLN A 123 1.90 24.23 -1.76
CA GLN A 123 2.98 25.22 -1.73
C GLN A 123 3.23 25.98 -3.05
N ARG A 124 2.26 26.11 -3.97
CA ARG A 124 2.43 26.92 -5.20
C ARG A 124 1.18 27.65 -5.61
#